data_AF-A0AAJ1R8Z3-F1
#
_entry.id   AF-A0AAJ1R8Z3-F1
#
_cell.length_a   1.000
_cell.length_b   1.000
_cell.length_c   1.000
_cell.angle_alpha   90.00
_cell.angle_beta   90.00
_cell.angle_gamma   90.00
#
_symmetry.space_group_name_H-M   'P 1'
#
loop_
_entity.id
_entity.type
_entity.pdbx_description
1 polymer ?
#
loop_
_entity_poly.entity_id
_entity_poly.type
_entity_poly.pdbx_seq_one_letter_code
_entity_poly.pdbx_strand_id
1 'polypeptide(L)'
;MEINKVHSDLKEIYKAKDVEEKFNFKFEYQNEKEILIECLKQGFWSIMPFGFEGDNILAFQLTPYKKIYIETPIISFNNTYQECFMLAPNIQALIPMANLVFMDEVFFIKQFQERIEETITLSQSFFDYFGGGDLEFFKEFLLSQSNQERFENPDEYKEDFYKEFWSHYYDTAENTKAFELFDKLIQRLTYLPEYEDVDQDYGLWNNYIGNVLAKRAYSRIKIEDKYKWKHYWRCAQLPHGFDCDNKSFEKYTIRLGNSSSLLDSLSPSFDSRWEEQYAIFPEEVKKHPLFEATEAIRKVGGYSGDLHIKAAVILEKEYNDPIGCWNALISASYWAGRQGNLDLVEMCWGLAIDLSRTHGWTEIHNILSEQMEFYYHYKDKI
;
A
#
# COMPACT_ATOMS: atom_id res chain seq x y z
N MET A 1 13.78 -20.33 13.28
CA MET A 1 14.16 -19.43 12.19
C MET A 1 13.18 -18.28 12.13
N GLU A 2 13.70 -17.07 12.01
CA GLU A 2 12.97 -15.80 12.00
C GLU A 2 12.71 -15.33 10.57
N ILE A 3 11.73 -14.43 10.37
CA ILE A 3 11.38 -13.90 9.04
C ILE A 3 12.34 -12.80 8.59
N ASN A 4 12.80 -11.98 9.52
CA ASN A 4 13.83 -10.98 9.36
C ASN A 4 14.28 -10.51 10.76
N LYS A 5 15.44 -9.86 10.80
CA LYS A 5 16.03 -9.38 12.04
C LYS A 5 15.22 -8.27 12.73
N VAL A 6 14.58 -7.37 11.97
CA VAL A 6 13.80 -6.24 12.52
C VAL A 6 12.66 -6.74 13.40
N HIS A 7 11.89 -7.71 12.91
CA HIS A 7 10.81 -8.33 13.67
C HIS A 7 11.32 -8.95 14.98
N SER A 8 12.42 -9.72 14.92
CA SER A 8 13.00 -10.37 16.10
C SER A 8 13.55 -9.39 17.12
N ASP A 9 14.27 -8.36 16.66
CA ASP A 9 14.87 -7.35 17.55
C ASP A 9 13.77 -6.55 18.27
N LEU A 10 12.74 -6.08 17.54
CA LEU A 10 11.63 -5.35 18.14
C LEU A 10 10.83 -6.20 19.14
N LYS A 11 10.62 -7.48 18.82
CA LYS A 11 9.98 -8.44 19.72
C LYS A 11 10.74 -8.58 21.04
N GLU A 12 12.07 -8.68 21.01
CA GLU A 12 12.86 -8.77 22.24
C GLU A 12 12.93 -7.43 22.99
N ILE A 13 13.06 -6.29 22.28
CA ILE A 13 13.05 -4.94 22.89
C ILE A 13 11.77 -4.69 23.69
N TYR A 14 10.63 -5.18 23.21
CA TYR A 14 9.30 -4.92 23.78
C TYR A 14 8.68 -6.09 24.54
N LYS A 15 9.46 -7.15 24.77
CA LYS A 15 9.03 -8.32 25.54
C LYS A 15 8.55 -7.93 26.93
N ALA A 16 7.37 -8.43 27.30
CA ALA A 16 6.70 -8.15 28.57
C ALA A 16 6.42 -6.65 28.85
N LYS A 17 6.52 -5.78 27.84
CA LYS A 17 6.08 -4.38 27.93
C LYS A 17 4.66 -4.27 27.39
N ASP A 18 3.86 -3.45 28.04
CA ASP A 18 2.52 -3.10 27.57
C ASP A 18 2.62 -2.02 26.48
N VAL A 19 2.79 -2.48 25.23
CA VAL A 19 2.88 -1.65 24.01
C VAL A 19 1.55 -1.51 23.29
N GLU A 20 0.67 -2.52 23.33
CA GLU A 20 -0.56 -2.55 22.54
C GLU A 20 -1.47 -1.39 22.90
N GLU A 21 -1.67 -1.11 24.20
CA GLU A 21 -2.52 0.01 24.65
C GLU A 21 -1.94 1.41 24.33
N LYS A 22 -0.65 1.52 24.02
CA LYS A 22 0.04 2.82 23.83
C LYS A 22 0.36 3.09 22.36
N PHE A 23 0.69 2.06 21.61
CA PHE A 23 1.05 2.14 20.19
C PHE A 23 -0.11 1.75 19.26
N ASN A 24 -1.14 1.08 19.78
CA ASN A 24 -2.19 0.38 19.00
C ASN A 24 -1.67 -0.75 18.11
N PHE A 25 -0.46 -1.23 18.38
CA PHE A 25 0.13 -2.40 17.73
C PHE A 25 1.12 -3.09 18.67
N LYS A 26 1.52 -4.30 18.29
CA LYS A 26 2.42 -5.16 19.07
C LYS A 26 3.43 -5.88 18.19
N PHE A 27 4.45 -6.47 18.83
CA PHE A 27 5.54 -7.18 18.16
C PHE A 27 5.54 -8.69 18.42
N GLU A 28 4.54 -9.19 19.14
CA GLU A 28 4.37 -10.61 19.41
C GLU A 28 2.90 -11.01 19.26
N TYR A 29 2.65 -12.11 18.56
CA TYR A 29 1.31 -12.62 18.29
C TYR A 29 1.27 -14.15 18.41
N GLN A 30 0.18 -14.71 18.95
CA GLN A 30 0.11 -16.13 19.37
C GLN A 30 0.30 -17.13 18.21
N ASN A 31 0.04 -16.74 16.97
CA ASN A 31 0.22 -17.55 15.75
C ASN A 31 1.02 -16.80 14.66
N GLU A 32 1.99 -15.97 15.05
CA GLU A 32 2.74 -15.07 14.13
C GLU A 32 3.22 -15.78 12.85
N LYS A 33 3.73 -17.00 12.94
CA LYS A 33 4.29 -17.73 11.79
C LYS A 33 3.22 -18.16 10.79
N GLU A 34 2.06 -18.59 11.27
CA GLU A 34 0.94 -18.99 10.40
C GLU A 34 0.43 -17.78 9.62
N ILE A 35 0.22 -16.66 10.32
CA ILE A 35 -0.20 -15.38 9.73
C ILE A 35 0.80 -14.90 8.67
N LEU A 36 2.09 -14.93 9.00
CA LEU A 36 3.14 -14.50 8.07
C LEU A 36 3.24 -15.42 6.84
N ILE A 37 3.12 -16.73 7.02
CA ILE A 37 3.13 -17.69 5.89
C ILE A 37 1.90 -17.52 5.02
N GLU A 38 0.71 -17.33 5.61
CA GLU A 38 -0.51 -17.09 4.85
C GLU A 38 -0.39 -15.81 4.01
N CYS A 39 0.10 -14.71 4.59
CA CYS A 39 0.36 -13.48 3.85
C CYS A 39 1.30 -13.67 2.65
N LEU A 40 2.39 -14.42 2.83
CA LEU A 40 3.32 -14.75 1.74
C LEU A 40 2.68 -15.66 0.68
N LYS A 41 1.86 -16.65 1.08
CA LYS A 41 1.08 -17.51 0.16
C LYS A 41 0.07 -16.72 -0.65
N GLN A 42 -0.50 -15.65 -0.09
CA GLN A 42 -1.38 -14.71 -0.80
C GLN A 42 -0.63 -13.79 -1.78
N GLY A 43 0.69 -13.91 -1.88
CA GLY A 43 1.49 -13.24 -2.90
C GLY A 43 2.19 -11.96 -2.44
N PHE A 44 2.12 -11.60 -1.16
CA PHE A 44 2.71 -10.38 -0.61
C PHE A 44 4.17 -10.55 -0.16
N TRP A 45 5.03 -11.09 -1.04
CA TRP A 45 6.48 -11.15 -0.79
C TRP A 45 7.15 -9.77 -0.87
N SER A 46 6.50 -8.76 -1.46
CA SER A 46 7.07 -7.42 -1.67
C SER A 46 6.97 -6.50 -0.45
N ILE A 47 6.99 -7.08 0.75
CA ILE A 47 6.82 -6.39 2.03
C ILE A 47 7.85 -6.90 3.03
N MET A 48 8.20 -6.13 4.05
CA MET A 48 8.99 -6.60 5.21
C MET A 48 8.16 -6.48 6.49
N PRO A 49 7.58 -7.59 7.00
CA PRO A 49 6.79 -7.60 8.22
C PRO A 49 7.64 -7.28 9.45
N PHE A 50 7.10 -6.50 10.39
CA PHE A 50 7.80 -6.18 11.64
C PHE A 50 6.90 -6.12 12.88
N GLY A 51 5.57 -6.06 12.74
CA GLY A 51 4.64 -6.00 13.87
C GLY A 51 3.21 -6.38 13.46
N PHE A 52 2.28 -6.21 14.39
CA PHE A 52 0.89 -6.61 14.25
C PHE A 52 -0.07 -5.56 14.84
N GLU A 53 -1.09 -5.19 14.08
CA GLU A 53 -2.21 -4.34 14.51
C GLU A 53 -3.48 -5.21 14.57
N GLY A 54 -3.90 -5.56 15.79
CA GLY A 54 -4.89 -6.63 15.96
C GLY A 54 -4.38 -7.94 15.35
N ASP A 55 -5.11 -8.47 14.37
CA ASP A 55 -4.75 -9.67 13.61
C ASP A 55 -4.03 -9.35 12.29
N ASN A 56 -3.85 -8.07 11.95
CA ASN A 56 -3.23 -7.64 10.70
C ASN A 56 -1.73 -7.46 10.86
N ILE A 57 -1.00 -7.69 9.77
CA ILE A 57 0.45 -7.50 9.71
C ILE A 57 0.73 -6.01 9.48
N LEU A 58 1.71 -5.47 10.20
CA LEU A 58 2.37 -4.22 9.86
C LEU A 58 3.69 -4.53 9.14
N ALA A 59 3.89 -3.92 7.97
CA ALA A 59 5.06 -4.17 7.15
C ALA A 59 5.56 -2.90 6.46
N PHE A 60 6.86 -2.86 6.18
CA PHE A 60 7.40 -1.91 5.21
C PHE A 60 7.04 -2.37 3.80
N GLN A 61 6.61 -1.45 2.93
CA GLN A 61 6.49 -1.77 1.51
C GLN A 61 7.87 -1.70 0.83
N LEU A 62 8.31 -2.81 0.24
CA LEU A 62 9.58 -2.83 -0.49
C LEU A 62 9.42 -2.03 -1.79
N THR A 63 10.06 -0.86 -1.85
CA THR A 63 10.00 0.03 -3.00
C THR A 63 11.40 0.20 -3.59
N PRO A 64 11.62 -0.14 -4.88
CA PRO A 64 12.91 0.05 -5.52
C PRO A 64 13.48 1.46 -5.34
N TYR A 65 14.81 1.55 -5.20
CA TYR A 65 15.58 2.79 -5.01
C TYR A 65 15.28 3.61 -3.74
N LYS A 66 14.38 3.17 -2.86
CA LYS A 66 14.10 3.85 -1.59
C LYS A 66 14.84 3.22 -0.43
N LYS A 67 15.28 4.03 0.53
CA LYS A 67 15.78 3.55 1.84
C LYS A 67 14.60 3.11 2.69
N ILE A 68 14.62 1.85 3.12
CA ILE A 68 13.44 1.21 3.73
C ILE A 68 12.96 1.98 4.97
N TYR A 69 13.85 2.28 5.91
CA TYR A 69 13.43 2.90 7.17
C TYR A 69 13.03 4.38 7.11
N ILE A 70 13.32 5.08 6.00
CA ILE A 70 13.14 6.53 5.92
C ILE A 70 12.11 6.91 4.85
N GLU A 71 12.11 6.20 3.72
CA GLU A 71 11.40 6.64 2.51
C GLU A 71 10.27 5.68 2.09
N THR A 72 10.17 4.51 2.73
CA THR A 72 9.13 3.53 2.40
C THR A 72 7.94 3.61 3.35
N PRO A 73 6.72 3.50 2.81
CA PRO A 73 5.52 3.55 3.63
C PRO A 73 5.39 2.29 4.48
N ILE A 74 4.69 2.45 5.59
CA ILE A 74 4.19 1.33 6.39
C ILE A 74 2.79 1.00 5.89
N ILE A 75 2.57 -0.29 5.64
CA ILE A 75 1.28 -0.83 5.21
C ILE A 75 0.66 -1.70 6.31
N SER A 76 -0.66 -1.74 6.33
CA SER A 76 -1.48 -2.68 7.11
C SER A 76 -2.38 -3.48 6.16
N PHE A 77 -2.76 -4.68 6.56
CA PHE A 77 -3.54 -5.60 5.74
C PHE A 77 -5.02 -5.56 6.09
N ASN A 78 -5.86 -6.02 5.17
CA ASN A 78 -7.20 -6.46 5.54
C ASN A 78 -7.14 -7.84 6.23
N ASN A 79 -8.14 -8.14 7.05
CA ASN A 79 -8.20 -9.39 7.83
C ASN A 79 -8.20 -10.68 6.97
N THR A 80 -8.29 -10.56 5.64
CA THR A 80 -8.25 -11.68 4.70
C THR A 80 -6.91 -11.80 3.96
N TYR A 81 -5.96 -10.90 4.22
CA TYR A 81 -4.69 -10.75 3.50
C TYR A 81 -4.86 -10.77 1.98
N GLN A 82 -5.90 -10.11 1.49
CA GLN A 82 -6.16 -9.95 0.06
C GLN A 82 -5.84 -8.55 -0.42
N GLU A 83 -5.78 -7.57 0.47
CA GLU A 83 -5.47 -6.19 0.14
C GLU A 83 -4.67 -5.59 1.30
N CYS A 84 -3.76 -4.68 0.98
CA CYS A 84 -3.03 -3.89 1.94
C CYS A 84 -3.09 -2.41 1.61
N PHE A 85 -2.86 -1.58 2.61
CA PHE A 85 -3.04 -0.15 2.52
C PHE A 85 -1.99 0.60 3.32
N MET A 86 -1.56 1.74 2.80
CA MET A 86 -0.57 2.60 3.40
C MET A 86 -1.04 3.25 4.70
N LEU A 87 -0.69 2.70 5.85
CA LEU A 87 -1.03 3.25 7.17
C LEU A 87 -0.25 4.52 7.51
N ALA A 88 1.04 4.58 7.15
CA ALA A 88 1.92 5.70 7.48
C ALA A 88 2.95 5.97 6.37
N PRO A 89 3.42 7.22 6.20
CA PRO A 89 4.40 7.57 5.17
C PRO A 89 5.77 6.91 5.38
N ASN A 90 6.12 6.60 6.63
CA ASN A 90 7.36 5.94 7.04
C ASN A 90 7.24 5.44 8.49
N ILE A 91 8.29 4.79 8.98
CA ILE A 91 8.31 4.20 10.33
C ILE A 91 8.24 5.25 11.45
N GLN A 92 8.75 6.47 11.22
CA GLN A 92 8.77 7.53 12.23
C GLN A 92 7.35 8.03 12.52
N ALA A 93 6.49 8.01 11.51
CA ALA A 93 5.09 8.38 11.63
C ALA A 93 4.20 7.27 12.21
N LEU A 94 4.70 6.03 12.36
CA LEU A 94 3.85 4.87 12.65
C LEU A 94 3.03 5.02 13.93
N ILE A 95 3.68 5.34 15.06
CA ILE A 95 2.99 5.42 16.37
C ILE A 95 1.90 6.52 16.34
N PRO A 96 2.18 7.76 15.93
CA PRO A 96 1.15 8.79 15.76
C PRO A 96 0.02 8.36 14.82
N MET A 97 0.35 7.80 13.65
CA MET A 97 -0.62 7.40 12.63
C MET A 97 -1.51 6.24 13.07
N ALA A 98 -0.98 5.26 13.79
CA ALA A 98 -1.76 4.16 14.36
C ALA A 98 -2.73 4.64 15.47
N ASN A 99 -2.38 5.71 16.19
CA ASN A 99 -3.27 6.32 17.18
C ASN A 99 -4.33 7.24 16.55
N LEU A 100 -3.97 7.95 15.47
CA LEU A 100 -4.85 8.86 14.73
C LEU A 100 -6.18 8.20 14.31
N VAL A 101 -6.18 6.90 13.99
CA VAL A 101 -7.38 6.15 13.58
C VAL A 101 -8.49 6.19 14.65
N PHE A 102 -8.12 6.34 15.92
CA PHE A 102 -9.07 6.39 17.05
C PHE A 102 -9.36 7.83 17.53
N MET A 103 -8.74 8.83 16.90
CA MET A 103 -8.90 10.24 17.28
C MET A 103 -10.17 10.89 16.74
N ASP A 104 -11.12 10.11 16.23
CA ASP A 104 -12.49 10.53 15.96
C ASP A 104 -13.41 10.38 17.20
N GLU A 105 -12.92 9.79 18.30
CA GLU A 105 -13.67 9.67 19.55
C GLU A 105 -13.01 10.39 20.73
N VAL A 106 -13.83 11.15 21.49
CA VAL A 106 -13.40 11.91 22.67
C VAL A 106 -12.75 11.02 23.74
N PHE A 107 -13.23 9.78 23.88
CA PHE A 107 -12.71 8.84 24.87
C PHE A 107 -11.24 8.50 24.63
N PHE A 108 -10.87 8.14 23.40
CA PHE A 108 -9.50 7.78 23.05
C PHE A 108 -8.56 8.98 23.15
N ILE A 109 -9.00 10.17 22.71
CA ILE A 109 -8.19 11.39 22.83
C ILE A 109 -7.80 11.66 24.29
N LYS A 110 -8.76 11.54 25.23
CA LYS A 110 -8.47 11.71 26.66
C LYS A 110 -7.48 10.68 27.18
N GLN A 111 -7.63 9.41 26.78
CA GLN A 111 -6.66 8.36 27.14
C GLN A 111 -5.26 8.68 26.60
N PHE A 112 -5.15 9.19 25.37
CA PHE A 112 -3.86 9.58 24.79
C PHE A 112 -3.26 10.78 25.53
N GLN A 113 -4.05 11.80 25.88
CA GLN A 113 -3.60 12.94 26.68
C GLN A 113 -3.08 12.52 28.05
N GLU A 114 -3.76 11.60 28.74
CA GLU A 114 -3.36 11.11 30.07
C GLU A 114 -2.06 10.30 30.04
N ARG A 115 -1.79 9.58 28.93
CA ARG A 115 -0.69 8.61 28.84
C ARG A 115 0.48 9.08 27.98
N ILE A 116 0.42 10.26 27.37
CA ILE A 116 1.40 10.70 26.36
C ILE A 116 2.86 10.65 26.83
N GLU A 117 3.15 11.02 28.08
CA GLU A 117 4.52 10.98 28.64
C GLU A 117 5.04 9.54 28.79
N GLU A 118 4.17 8.60 29.16
CA GLU A 118 4.52 7.18 29.22
C GLU A 118 4.76 6.62 27.82
N THR A 119 3.92 7.01 26.84
CA THR A 119 4.07 6.62 25.44
C THR A 119 5.38 7.15 24.85
N ILE A 120 5.76 8.40 25.16
CA ILE A 120 7.07 8.98 24.78
C ILE A 120 8.22 8.17 25.38
N THR A 121 8.15 7.85 26.67
CA THR A 121 9.20 7.07 27.33
C THR A 121 9.33 5.68 26.70
N LEU A 122 8.19 5.05 26.38
CA LEU A 122 8.18 3.72 25.78
C LEU A 122 8.65 3.70 24.31
N SER A 123 8.40 4.78 23.56
CA SER A 123 8.75 4.88 22.14
C SER A 123 10.22 5.18 21.86
N GLN A 124 10.99 5.64 22.86
CA GLN A 124 12.42 5.93 22.72
C GLN A 124 13.20 4.75 22.11
N SER A 125 13.02 3.54 22.63
CA SER A 125 13.71 2.35 22.09
C SER A 125 13.34 2.03 20.64
N PHE A 126 12.13 2.38 20.20
CA PHE A 126 11.68 2.18 18.82
C PHE A 126 12.36 3.18 17.89
N PHE A 127 12.37 4.46 18.25
CA PHE A 127 13.03 5.49 17.43
C PHE A 127 14.55 5.35 17.43
N ASP A 128 15.15 4.97 18.56
CA ASP A 128 16.59 4.66 18.67
C ASP A 128 16.97 3.52 17.72
N TYR A 129 16.14 2.47 17.63
CA TYR A 129 16.38 1.32 16.76
C TYR A 129 16.39 1.72 15.28
N PHE A 130 15.46 2.58 14.85
CA PHE A 130 15.35 3.04 13.46
C PHE A 130 16.20 4.28 13.15
N GLY A 131 16.91 4.83 14.14
CA GLY A 131 17.86 5.93 13.95
C GLY A 131 17.21 7.32 13.81
N GLY A 132 16.02 7.53 14.38
CA GLY A 132 15.38 8.84 14.44
C GLY A 132 13.85 8.80 14.59
N GLY A 133 13.28 9.97 14.92
CA GLY A 133 11.85 10.16 15.20
C GLY A 133 11.60 10.46 16.69
N ASP A 134 10.44 11.02 16.97
CA ASP A 134 9.93 11.27 18.32
C ASP A 134 8.40 11.43 18.29
N LEU A 135 7.79 11.73 19.43
CA LEU A 135 6.36 12.03 19.54
C LEU A 135 6.10 13.48 19.97
N GLU A 136 7.04 14.40 19.74
CA GLU A 136 6.86 15.80 20.16
C GLU A 136 5.69 16.44 19.43
N PHE A 137 5.58 16.27 18.10
CA PHE A 137 4.40 16.75 17.36
C PHE A 137 3.11 16.15 17.90
N PHE A 138 3.08 14.84 18.16
CA PHE A 138 1.87 14.18 18.67
C PHE A 138 1.47 14.71 20.04
N LYS A 139 2.45 14.95 20.92
CA LYS A 139 2.24 15.57 22.24
C LYS A 139 1.74 16.99 22.12
N GLU A 140 2.40 17.83 21.32
CA GLU A 140 1.97 19.21 21.08
C GLU A 140 0.54 19.24 20.52
N PHE A 141 0.24 18.36 19.58
CA PHE A 141 -1.08 18.23 18.99
C PHE A 141 -2.14 17.90 20.05
N LEU A 142 -1.90 16.91 20.91
CA LEU A 142 -2.82 16.47 21.96
C LEU A 142 -3.01 17.51 23.09
N LEU A 143 -1.96 18.25 23.43
CA LEU A 143 -1.96 19.16 24.59
C LEU A 143 -2.17 20.64 24.22
N SER A 144 -2.16 20.98 22.94
CA SER A 144 -2.36 22.38 22.50
C SER A 144 -3.76 22.89 22.88
N GLN A 145 -3.82 24.16 23.31
CA GLN A 145 -5.10 24.82 23.60
C GLN A 145 -5.97 24.94 22.35
N SER A 146 -5.38 25.19 21.18
CA SER A 146 -6.08 25.32 19.91
C SER A 146 -6.81 24.05 19.48
N ASN A 147 -6.31 22.87 19.87
CA ASN A 147 -6.99 21.61 19.54
C ASN A 147 -8.02 21.19 20.60
N GLN A 148 -8.02 21.75 21.81
CA GLN A 148 -9.00 21.35 22.84
C GLN A 148 -10.43 21.58 22.40
N GLU A 149 -10.71 22.69 21.70
CA GLU A 149 -12.05 22.96 21.13
C GLU A 149 -12.43 21.92 20.07
N ARG A 150 -11.47 21.50 19.23
CA ARG A 150 -11.69 20.48 18.20
C ARG A 150 -11.95 19.10 18.81
N PHE A 151 -11.34 18.81 19.97
CA PHE A 151 -11.53 17.56 20.70
C PHE A 151 -12.87 17.45 21.44
N GLU A 152 -13.67 18.51 21.48
CA GLU A 152 -15.06 18.41 21.95
C GLU A 152 -15.95 17.69 20.94
N ASN A 153 -15.65 17.80 19.63
CA ASN A 153 -16.38 17.15 18.53
C ASN A 153 -15.40 16.55 17.48
N PRO A 154 -14.57 15.57 17.87
CA PRO A 154 -13.45 15.11 17.04
C PRO A 154 -13.86 14.47 15.71
N ASP A 155 -15.01 13.80 15.63
CA ASP A 155 -15.51 13.22 14.38
C ASP A 155 -15.71 14.28 13.27
N GLU A 156 -16.04 15.53 13.63
CA GLU A 156 -16.16 16.63 12.67
C GLU A 156 -14.81 17.06 12.08
N TYR A 157 -13.70 16.81 12.80
CA TYR A 157 -12.35 17.26 12.44
C TYR A 157 -11.40 16.12 12.04
N LYS A 158 -11.85 14.87 12.01
CA LYS A 158 -11.00 13.69 11.72
C LYS A 158 -10.19 13.81 10.43
N GLU A 159 -10.75 14.46 9.42
CA GLU A 159 -10.11 14.64 8.12
C GLU A 159 -9.02 15.71 8.16
N ASP A 160 -9.27 16.78 8.91
CA ASP A 160 -8.28 17.82 9.16
C ASP A 160 -7.13 17.25 9.98
N PHE A 161 -7.42 16.45 11.01
CA PHE A 161 -6.39 15.72 11.77
C PHE A 161 -5.55 14.85 10.84
N TYR A 162 -6.19 14.08 9.97
CA TYR A 162 -5.50 13.24 8.99
C TYR A 162 -4.60 14.04 8.06
N LYS A 163 -5.11 15.14 7.50
CA LYS A 163 -4.33 16.03 6.62
C LYS A 163 -3.16 16.68 7.35
N GLU A 164 -3.35 17.13 8.58
CA GLU A 164 -2.30 17.73 9.41
C GLU A 164 -1.18 16.74 9.71
N PHE A 165 -1.52 15.50 10.10
CA PHE A 165 -0.53 14.46 10.38
C PHE A 165 0.25 14.07 9.12
N TRP A 166 -0.44 13.82 8.00
CA TRP A 166 0.25 13.52 6.74
C TRP A 166 1.10 14.68 6.23
N SER A 167 0.63 15.92 6.39
CA SER A 167 1.41 17.10 6.01
C SER A 167 2.62 17.30 6.91
N HIS A 168 2.54 16.93 8.19
CA HIS A 168 3.67 16.98 9.11
C HIS A 168 4.71 15.90 8.81
N TYR A 169 4.28 14.65 8.70
CA TYR A 169 5.19 13.49 8.55
C TYR A 169 5.63 13.23 7.10
N TYR A 170 4.96 13.81 6.12
CA TYR A 170 5.28 13.70 4.69
C TYR A 170 5.17 15.07 4.01
N ASP A 171 5.88 16.07 4.55
CA ASP A 171 5.95 17.44 4.01
C ASP A 171 6.75 17.47 2.69
N THR A 172 6.07 17.09 1.61
CA THR A 172 6.63 17.03 0.26
C THR A 172 5.68 17.71 -0.72
N ALA A 173 6.23 18.23 -1.82
CA ALA A 173 5.41 18.86 -2.86
C ALA A 173 4.41 17.86 -3.47
N GLU A 174 4.79 16.59 -3.54
CA GLU A 174 3.97 15.46 -3.98
C GLU A 174 2.75 15.27 -3.07
N ASN A 175 2.95 15.32 -1.74
CA ASN A 175 1.87 15.22 -0.77
C ASN A 175 0.90 16.39 -0.86
N THR A 176 1.40 17.63 -0.97
CA THR A 176 0.56 18.82 -1.16
C THR A 176 -0.32 18.67 -2.40
N LYS A 177 0.26 18.27 -3.54
CA LYS A 177 -0.48 18.02 -4.79
C LYS A 177 -1.54 16.92 -4.62
N ALA A 178 -1.22 15.85 -3.91
CA ALA A 178 -2.17 14.76 -3.66
C ALA A 178 -3.38 15.25 -2.87
N PHE A 179 -3.18 15.98 -1.77
CA PHE A 179 -4.28 16.54 -0.98
C PHE A 179 -5.09 17.61 -1.73
N GLU A 180 -4.45 18.45 -2.56
CA GLU A 180 -5.18 19.38 -3.44
C GLU A 180 -6.06 18.65 -4.46
N LEU A 181 -5.56 17.55 -5.04
CA LEU A 181 -6.34 16.71 -5.93
C LEU A 181 -7.52 16.09 -5.18
N PHE A 182 -7.27 15.54 -3.99
CA PHE A 182 -8.34 14.92 -3.24
C PHE A 182 -9.42 15.93 -2.82
N ASP A 183 -9.02 17.14 -2.39
CA ASP A 183 -9.95 18.23 -2.06
C ASP A 183 -10.86 18.56 -3.27
N LYS A 184 -10.30 18.61 -4.48
CA LYS A 184 -11.08 18.80 -5.72
C LYS A 184 -12.04 17.64 -6.01
N LEU A 185 -11.58 16.40 -5.85
CA LEU A 185 -12.38 15.19 -6.08
C LEU A 185 -13.56 15.08 -5.10
N ILE A 186 -13.36 15.58 -3.88
CA ILE A 186 -14.38 15.70 -2.84
C ILE A 186 -15.40 16.78 -3.17
N GLN A 187 -14.92 18.00 -3.49
CA GLN A 187 -15.79 19.15 -3.75
C GLN A 187 -16.69 18.94 -4.98
N ARG A 188 -16.20 18.18 -5.97
CA ARG A 188 -16.92 17.99 -7.23
C ARG A 188 -16.92 16.52 -7.65
N LEU A 189 -18.05 15.84 -7.38
CA LEU A 189 -18.29 14.45 -7.78
C LEU A 189 -18.13 14.20 -9.30
N THR A 190 -18.26 15.25 -10.11
CA THR A 190 -18.07 15.26 -11.58
C THR A 190 -16.71 15.79 -12.03
N TYR A 191 -15.73 15.95 -11.15
CA TYR A 191 -14.35 16.29 -11.49
C TYR A 191 -13.50 15.05 -11.82
N LEU A 192 -12.95 14.99 -13.03
CA LEU A 192 -11.94 14.02 -13.43
C LEU A 192 -10.84 14.87 -14.07
N PRO A 193 -9.61 14.88 -13.54
CA PRO A 193 -8.52 15.67 -14.09
C PRO A 193 -8.19 15.21 -15.52
N GLU A 194 -7.78 16.15 -16.38
CA GLU A 194 -7.20 15.81 -17.67
C GLU A 194 -5.82 15.17 -17.45
N TYR A 195 -5.44 14.20 -18.30
CA TYR A 195 -4.27 13.37 -17.99
C TYR A 195 -2.91 14.09 -17.98
N GLU A 196 -2.78 15.25 -18.64
CA GLU A 196 -1.55 16.06 -18.50
C GLU A 196 -1.34 16.52 -17.03
N ASP A 197 -2.39 16.49 -16.21
CA ASP A 197 -2.34 16.66 -14.76
C ASP A 197 -2.06 15.35 -13.99
N VAL A 198 -2.03 14.18 -14.64
CA VAL A 198 -1.96 12.83 -14.02
C VAL A 198 -0.62 12.14 -14.27
N ASP A 199 0.20 12.64 -15.20
CA ASP A 199 1.65 12.38 -15.23
C ASP A 199 2.39 13.11 -14.08
N GLN A 200 1.64 13.75 -13.18
CA GLN A 200 2.17 14.29 -11.94
C GLN A 200 2.57 13.15 -11.00
N ASP A 201 3.79 13.24 -10.48
CA ASP A 201 4.22 12.43 -9.36
C ASP A 201 3.48 12.89 -8.09
N TYR A 202 2.65 12.02 -7.54
CA TYR A 202 1.99 12.19 -6.23
C TYR A 202 2.73 11.43 -5.12
N GLY A 203 3.95 10.99 -5.38
CA GLY A 203 4.81 10.33 -4.41
C GLY A 203 4.19 9.02 -3.93
N LEU A 204 4.04 8.89 -2.61
CA LEU A 204 3.43 7.71 -1.99
C LEU A 204 1.97 7.49 -2.39
N TRP A 205 1.25 8.54 -2.82
CA TRP A 205 -0.17 8.45 -3.19
C TRP A 205 -0.43 7.96 -4.60
N ASN A 206 0.61 7.76 -5.42
CA ASN A 206 0.47 7.41 -6.83
C ASN A 206 -0.44 6.20 -7.07
N ASN A 207 -0.31 5.17 -6.24
CA ASN A 207 -1.08 3.95 -6.37
C ASN A 207 -2.57 4.19 -6.04
N TYR A 208 -2.83 4.78 -4.87
CA TYR A 208 -4.18 5.16 -4.44
C TYR A 208 -4.88 6.07 -5.46
N ILE A 209 -4.22 7.15 -5.89
CA ILE A 209 -4.77 8.11 -6.86
C ILE A 209 -5.08 7.42 -8.19
N GLY A 210 -4.19 6.58 -8.70
CA GLY A 210 -4.43 5.87 -9.95
C GLY A 210 -5.67 4.97 -9.88
N ASN A 211 -5.82 4.20 -8.80
CA ASN A 211 -7.00 3.36 -8.57
C ASN A 211 -8.28 4.17 -8.50
N VAL A 212 -8.29 5.27 -7.73
CA VAL A 212 -9.52 6.05 -7.58
C VAL A 212 -9.88 6.84 -8.85
N LEU A 213 -8.90 7.39 -9.57
CA LEU A 213 -9.16 8.07 -10.83
C LEU A 213 -9.70 7.10 -11.89
N ALA A 214 -9.19 5.86 -11.95
CA ALA A 214 -9.72 4.83 -12.84
C ALA A 214 -11.16 4.43 -12.46
N LYS A 215 -11.44 4.26 -11.16
CA LYS A 215 -12.81 4.01 -10.68
C LYS A 215 -13.76 5.15 -11.04
N ARG A 216 -13.32 6.41 -10.84
CA ARG A 216 -14.09 7.60 -11.18
C ARG A 216 -14.36 7.65 -12.68
N ALA A 217 -13.35 7.41 -13.52
CA ALA A 217 -13.49 7.35 -14.98
C ALA A 217 -14.51 6.29 -15.40
N TYR A 218 -14.48 5.10 -14.79
CA TYR A 218 -15.42 4.01 -15.05
C TYR A 218 -16.86 4.36 -14.63
N SER A 219 -17.06 4.96 -13.46
CA SER A 219 -18.38 5.32 -12.95
C SER A 219 -19.10 6.40 -13.75
N ARG A 220 -18.40 7.12 -14.65
CA ARG A 220 -18.97 8.24 -15.40
C ARG A 220 -19.42 7.84 -16.79
N ILE A 221 -20.75 7.71 -16.93
CA ILE A 221 -21.44 7.27 -18.15
C ILE A 221 -21.63 8.40 -19.19
N LYS A 222 -21.34 9.68 -18.89
CA LYS A 222 -21.69 10.82 -19.78
C LYS A 222 -20.54 11.76 -20.18
N ILE A 223 -19.29 11.30 -20.19
CA ILE A 223 -18.25 12.10 -20.85
C ILE A 223 -17.74 11.32 -22.05
N GLU A 224 -17.92 11.92 -23.22
CA GLU A 224 -17.49 11.51 -24.56
C GLU A 224 -15.95 11.58 -24.66
N ASP A 225 -15.24 10.85 -23.80
CA ASP A 225 -13.82 11.09 -23.56
C ASP A 225 -12.94 10.07 -24.27
N LYS A 226 -12.42 10.50 -25.42
CA LYS A 226 -11.25 9.93 -26.09
C LYS A 226 -10.03 9.73 -25.16
N TYR A 227 -10.03 10.27 -23.95
CA TYR A 227 -8.89 10.25 -23.02
C TYR A 227 -9.10 9.44 -21.73
N LYS A 228 -10.29 8.85 -21.50
CA LYS A 228 -10.54 8.00 -20.31
C LYS A 228 -9.60 6.80 -20.20
N TRP A 229 -9.19 6.28 -21.35
CA TRP A 229 -8.27 5.17 -21.45
C TRP A 229 -6.98 5.40 -20.67
N LYS A 230 -6.56 6.65 -20.50
CA LYS A 230 -5.32 6.98 -19.77
C LYS A 230 -5.43 6.66 -18.28
N HIS A 231 -6.58 6.90 -17.66
CA HIS A 231 -6.80 6.53 -16.26
C HIS A 231 -6.88 5.01 -16.09
N TYR A 232 -7.54 4.31 -17.02
CA TYR A 232 -7.58 2.85 -17.03
C TYR A 232 -6.19 2.26 -17.21
N TRP A 233 -5.41 2.84 -18.12
CA TRP A 233 -4.06 2.41 -18.41
C TRP A 233 -3.12 2.64 -17.23
N ARG A 234 -3.19 3.81 -16.58
CA ARG A 234 -2.42 4.08 -15.37
C ARG A 234 -2.72 3.07 -14.28
N CYS A 235 -4.00 2.76 -14.03
CA CYS A 235 -4.39 1.74 -13.05
C CYS A 235 -3.87 0.34 -13.42
N ALA A 236 -3.88 -0.03 -14.69
CA ALA A 236 -3.34 -1.32 -15.17
C ALA A 236 -1.80 -1.46 -14.99
N GLN A 237 -1.07 -0.36 -14.83
CA GLN A 237 0.38 -0.35 -14.60
C GLN A 237 0.77 -0.36 -13.11
N LEU A 238 -0.19 -0.19 -12.21
CA LEU A 238 0.04 -0.14 -10.77
C LEU A 238 0.10 -1.54 -10.16
N PRO A 239 0.84 -1.73 -9.04
CA PRO A 239 0.85 -3.00 -8.32
C PRO A 239 -0.53 -3.32 -7.75
N HIS A 240 -1.08 -4.49 -8.08
CA HIS A 240 -2.38 -4.92 -7.58
C HIS A 240 -2.31 -5.40 -6.12
N GLY A 241 -3.40 -5.22 -5.38
CA GLY A 241 -3.48 -5.59 -3.96
C GLY A 241 -3.04 -4.49 -3.00
N PHE A 242 -2.58 -3.35 -3.53
CA PHE A 242 -2.13 -2.19 -2.76
C PHE A 242 -3.08 -1.01 -2.99
N ASP A 243 -3.45 -0.30 -1.93
CA ASP A 243 -4.17 0.99 -1.94
C ASP A 243 -5.34 1.08 -2.92
N CYS A 244 -6.11 -0.01 -3.04
CA CYS A 244 -7.32 0.01 -3.85
C CYS A 244 -8.54 0.34 -2.97
N ASP A 245 -9.15 1.51 -3.15
CA ASP A 245 -10.44 1.87 -2.55
C ASP A 245 -11.53 1.99 -3.64
N ASN A 246 -12.64 1.26 -3.46
CA ASN A 246 -13.78 1.30 -4.36
C ASN A 246 -14.85 2.34 -3.97
N LYS A 247 -14.70 3.02 -2.84
CA LYS A 247 -15.64 4.02 -2.28
C LYS A 247 -15.27 5.47 -2.58
N SER A 248 -14.40 5.71 -3.55
CA SER A 248 -14.21 7.01 -4.22
C SER A 248 -14.10 8.25 -3.30
N PHE A 249 -13.44 8.10 -2.14
CA PHE A 249 -13.14 9.13 -1.15
C PHE A 249 -14.29 9.59 -0.24
N GLU A 250 -14.61 8.85 0.81
CA GLU A 250 -15.22 9.49 2.00
C GLU A 250 -14.11 9.99 2.93
N LYS A 251 -13.40 10.95 2.33
CA LYS A 251 -12.46 11.96 2.82
C LYS A 251 -11.31 11.48 3.71
N TYR A 252 -10.37 10.85 3.03
CA TYR A 252 -8.99 10.50 3.42
C TYR A 252 -8.79 9.31 4.36
N THR A 253 -9.86 8.64 4.79
CA THR A 253 -9.70 7.33 5.44
C THR A 253 -9.36 6.23 4.45
N ILE A 254 -8.55 5.28 4.91
CA ILE A 254 -8.20 4.07 4.18
C ILE A 254 -9.27 3.02 4.48
N ARG A 255 -10.17 2.79 3.52
CA ARG A 255 -11.21 1.76 3.64
C ARG A 255 -10.95 0.62 2.66
N LEU A 256 -11.34 -0.59 3.10
CA LEU A 256 -11.16 -1.85 2.38
C LEU A 256 -11.85 -1.81 0.99
N GLY A 257 -11.08 -1.54 -0.06
CA GLY A 257 -11.52 -1.84 -1.43
C GLY A 257 -11.05 -3.23 -1.86
N ASN A 258 -11.17 -3.51 -3.16
CA ASN A 258 -10.87 -4.82 -3.72
C ASN A 258 -10.29 -4.61 -5.13
N SER A 259 -8.97 -4.76 -5.27
CA SER A 259 -8.23 -4.56 -6.52
C SER A 259 -8.78 -5.45 -7.63
N SER A 260 -9.12 -6.71 -7.32
CA SER A 260 -9.76 -7.62 -8.28
C SER A 260 -11.05 -7.04 -8.81
N SER A 261 -11.96 -6.58 -7.94
CA SER A 261 -13.24 -6.02 -8.41
C SER A 261 -13.07 -4.78 -9.28
N LEU A 262 -12.10 -3.91 -8.96
CA LEU A 262 -11.79 -2.74 -9.79
C LEU A 262 -11.29 -3.17 -11.17
N LEU A 263 -10.29 -4.04 -11.23
CA LEU A 263 -9.69 -4.50 -12.48
C LEU A 263 -10.64 -5.38 -13.31
N ASP A 264 -11.45 -6.20 -12.65
CA ASP A 264 -12.52 -6.96 -13.29
C ASP A 264 -13.55 -6.04 -13.96
N SER A 265 -13.80 -4.87 -13.36
CA SER A 265 -14.69 -3.85 -13.94
C SER A 265 -14.05 -3.08 -15.09
N LEU A 266 -12.72 -2.87 -15.05
CA LEU A 266 -11.98 -2.10 -16.06
C LEU A 266 -11.55 -2.94 -17.27
N SER A 267 -11.17 -4.20 -17.06
CA SER A 267 -10.71 -5.15 -18.07
C SER A 267 -11.61 -5.34 -19.30
N PRO A 268 -12.97 -5.19 -19.25
CA PRO A 268 -13.78 -5.21 -20.46
C PRO A 268 -13.39 -4.12 -21.46
N SER A 269 -12.87 -2.99 -20.98
CA SER A 269 -12.41 -1.90 -21.84
C SER A 269 -11.20 -2.31 -22.69
N PHE A 270 -10.43 -3.30 -22.22
CA PHE A 270 -9.24 -3.82 -22.88
C PHE A 270 -9.56 -4.99 -23.82
N ASP A 271 -10.77 -5.53 -23.79
CA ASP A 271 -11.16 -6.71 -24.58
C ASP A 271 -11.34 -6.34 -26.05
N SER A 272 -10.46 -6.87 -26.91
CA SER A 272 -10.44 -6.60 -28.34
C SER A 272 -11.72 -7.04 -29.07
N ARG A 273 -12.57 -7.85 -28.43
CA ARG A 273 -13.88 -8.26 -28.98
C ARG A 273 -14.94 -7.16 -28.87
N TRP A 274 -14.70 -6.12 -28.07
CA TRP A 274 -15.59 -4.98 -27.90
C TRP A 274 -14.99 -3.75 -28.60
N GLU A 275 -15.10 -3.70 -29.93
CA GLU A 275 -14.40 -2.71 -30.77
C GLU A 275 -14.54 -1.26 -30.29
N GLU A 276 -15.74 -0.84 -29.87
CA GLU A 276 -15.98 0.53 -29.39
C GLU A 276 -15.20 0.88 -28.11
N GLN A 277 -15.05 -0.07 -27.19
CA GLN A 277 -14.30 0.13 -25.95
C GLN A 277 -12.80 -0.06 -26.16
N TYR A 278 -12.42 -1.00 -27.01
CA TYR A 278 -11.01 -1.24 -27.36
C TYR A 278 -10.41 -0.10 -28.21
N ALA A 279 -11.21 0.54 -29.07
CA ALA A 279 -10.76 1.61 -29.96
C ALA A 279 -10.36 2.90 -29.24
N ILE A 280 -10.71 3.08 -27.96
CA ILE A 280 -10.29 4.25 -27.19
C ILE A 280 -8.77 4.29 -26.96
N PHE A 281 -8.11 3.12 -26.96
CA PHE A 281 -6.68 3.03 -26.69
C PHE A 281 -5.86 3.31 -27.96
N PRO A 282 -4.76 4.09 -27.85
CA PRO A 282 -3.82 4.26 -28.96
C PRO A 282 -3.02 2.98 -29.22
N GLU A 283 -2.47 2.86 -30.42
CA GLU A 283 -1.73 1.66 -30.85
C GLU A 283 -0.47 1.40 -30.02
N GLU A 284 0.19 2.43 -29.48
CA GLU A 284 1.34 2.25 -28.58
C GLU A 284 0.94 1.52 -27.30
N VAL A 285 -0.23 1.83 -26.74
CA VAL A 285 -0.74 1.21 -25.51
C VAL A 285 -1.19 -0.22 -25.76
N LYS A 286 -1.88 -0.46 -26.88
CA LYS A 286 -2.30 -1.82 -27.28
C LYS A 286 -1.13 -2.78 -27.48
N LYS A 287 0.03 -2.26 -27.90
CA LYS A 287 1.27 -3.05 -28.08
C LYS A 287 2.08 -3.22 -26.80
N HIS A 288 1.74 -2.50 -25.73
CA HIS A 288 2.47 -2.59 -24.48
C HIS A 288 2.25 -3.96 -23.83
N PRO A 289 3.29 -4.61 -23.26
CA PRO A 289 3.20 -5.97 -22.72
C PRO A 289 2.11 -6.16 -21.65
N LEU A 290 1.86 -5.15 -20.82
CA LEU A 290 0.79 -5.19 -19.81
C LEU A 290 -0.63 -5.19 -20.38
N PHE A 291 -0.84 -4.75 -21.63
CA PHE A 291 -2.18 -4.65 -22.21
C PHE A 291 -2.85 -6.02 -22.31
N GLU A 292 -2.11 -7.02 -22.81
CA GLU A 292 -2.59 -8.41 -22.91
C GLU A 292 -2.88 -8.99 -21.51
N ALA A 293 -2.03 -8.67 -20.53
CA ALA A 293 -2.21 -9.12 -19.16
C ALA A 293 -3.49 -8.55 -18.54
N THR A 294 -3.78 -7.27 -18.74
CA THR A 294 -5.03 -6.63 -18.27
C THR A 294 -6.26 -7.18 -18.97
N GLU A 295 -6.18 -7.41 -20.29
CA GLU A 295 -7.26 -8.02 -21.06
C GLU A 295 -7.62 -9.43 -20.54
N ALA A 296 -6.60 -10.20 -20.13
CA ALA A 296 -6.80 -11.58 -19.68
C ALA A 296 -7.48 -11.74 -18.32
N ILE A 297 -7.54 -10.69 -17.49
CA ILE A 297 -8.15 -10.73 -16.16
C ILE A 297 -9.59 -11.28 -16.22
N ARG A 298 -10.36 -10.93 -17.26
CA ARG A 298 -11.75 -11.39 -17.46
C ARG A 298 -11.89 -12.60 -18.37
N LYS A 299 -10.81 -13.12 -18.96
CA LYS A 299 -10.89 -14.31 -19.83
C LYS A 299 -11.26 -15.52 -18.96
N VAL A 300 -12.22 -16.32 -19.46
CA VAL A 300 -12.93 -17.39 -18.73
C VAL A 300 -11.97 -18.32 -17.95
N GLY A 301 -12.27 -18.60 -16.68
CA GLY A 301 -11.56 -19.62 -15.87
C GLY A 301 -10.80 -19.11 -14.65
N GLY A 302 -10.78 -17.79 -14.42
CA GLY A 302 -9.98 -17.16 -13.37
C GLY A 302 -8.56 -16.86 -13.87
N TYR A 303 -8.06 -15.67 -13.57
CA TYR A 303 -6.73 -15.22 -14.00
C TYR A 303 -5.69 -15.48 -12.91
N SER A 304 -4.56 -16.06 -13.29
CA SER A 304 -3.50 -16.52 -12.37
C SER A 304 -2.22 -15.67 -12.40
N GLY A 305 -2.19 -14.61 -13.20
CA GLY A 305 -1.03 -13.70 -13.27
C GLY A 305 0.06 -14.10 -14.28
N ASP A 306 -0.08 -15.21 -14.99
CA ASP A 306 0.95 -15.73 -15.93
C ASP A 306 1.33 -14.73 -17.04
N LEU A 307 0.36 -13.95 -17.55
CA LEU A 307 0.65 -12.91 -18.54
C LEU A 307 1.35 -11.69 -17.94
N HIS A 308 1.15 -11.40 -16.65
CA HIS A 308 1.95 -10.37 -15.97
C HIS A 308 3.41 -10.81 -15.82
N ILE A 309 3.69 -12.10 -15.61
CA ILE A 309 5.07 -12.62 -15.60
C ILE A 309 5.72 -12.43 -16.98
N LYS A 310 5.00 -12.80 -18.05
CA LYS A 310 5.49 -12.57 -19.42
C LYS A 310 5.75 -11.08 -19.67
N ALA A 311 4.84 -10.22 -19.23
CA ALA A 311 4.99 -8.79 -19.36
C ALA A 311 6.20 -8.26 -18.58
N ALA A 312 6.44 -8.74 -17.37
CA ALA A 312 7.60 -8.37 -16.55
C ALA A 312 8.93 -8.65 -17.28
N VAL A 313 9.06 -9.84 -17.87
CA VAL A 313 10.26 -10.22 -18.63
C VAL A 313 10.49 -9.32 -19.85
N ILE A 314 9.42 -8.95 -20.56
CA ILE A 314 9.51 -8.04 -21.71
C ILE A 314 9.87 -6.62 -21.25
N LEU A 315 9.28 -6.16 -20.13
CA LEU A 315 9.55 -4.83 -19.56
C LEU A 315 11.03 -4.68 -19.17
N GLU A 316 11.60 -5.70 -18.53
CA GLU A 316 13.02 -5.72 -18.20
C GLU A 316 13.90 -5.74 -19.46
N LYS A 317 13.66 -6.68 -20.38
CA LYS A 317 14.61 -6.97 -21.47
C LYS A 317 14.49 -6.06 -22.68
N GLU A 318 13.27 -5.65 -23.03
CA GLU A 318 12.99 -4.92 -24.27
C GLU A 318 12.71 -3.44 -24.01
N TYR A 319 12.08 -3.11 -22.88
CA TYR A 319 11.74 -1.72 -22.52
C TYR A 319 12.76 -1.08 -21.57
N ASN A 320 13.64 -1.86 -20.94
CA ASN A 320 14.57 -1.40 -19.91
C ASN A 320 13.83 -0.64 -18.77
N ASP A 321 12.66 -1.16 -18.39
CA ASP A 321 11.81 -0.59 -17.35
C ASP A 321 11.77 -1.53 -16.13
N PRO A 322 12.75 -1.42 -15.22
CA PRO A 322 12.82 -2.28 -14.04
C PRO A 322 11.70 -2.00 -13.03
N ILE A 323 11.13 -0.80 -13.01
CA ILE A 323 10.01 -0.45 -12.12
C ILE A 323 8.71 -1.06 -12.65
N GLY A 324 8.45 -0.95 -13.95
CA GLY A 324 7.34 -1.64 -14.60
C GLY A 324 7.45 -3.16 -14.42
N CYS A 325 8.64 -3.73 -14.56
CA CYS A 325 8.91 -5.14 -14.28
C CYS A 325 8.55 -5.51 -12.82
N TRP A 326 9.04 -4.74 -11.84
CA TRP A 326 8.72 -4.95 -10.41
C TRP A 326 7.21 -4.92 -10.13
N ASN A 327 6.50 -3.90 -10.63
CA ASN A 327 5.05 -3.79 -10.46
C ASN A 327 4.31 -4.95 -11.13
N ALA A 328 4.74 -5.38 -12.32
CA ALA A 328 4.17 -6.52 -13.02
C ALA A 328 4.36 -7.82 -12.23
N LEU A 329 5.51 -8.04 -11.59
CA LEU A 329 5.75 -9.20 -10.72
C LEU A 329 4.87 -9.18 -9.47
N ILE A 330 4.67 -8.03 -8.84
CA ILE A 330 3.74 -7.88 -7.71
C ILE A 330 2.32 -8.24 -8.17
N SER A 331 1.86 -7.66 -9.27
CA SER A 331 0.53 -7.93 -9.84
C SER A 331 0.36 -9.40 -10.24
N ALA A 332 1.38 -10.04 -10.80
CA ALA A 332 1.37 -11.47 -11.09
C ALA A 332 1.18 -12.30 -9.82
N SER A 333 1.96 -12.01 -8.78
CA SER A 333 1.92 -12.69 -7.49
C SER A 333 0.58 -12.53 -6.78
N TYR A 334 0.00 -11.33 -6.81
CA TYR A 334 -1.34 -11.05 -6.28
C TYR A 334 -2.40 -11.98 -6.90
N TRP A 335 -2.43 -12.07 -8.24
CA TRP A 335 -3.40 -12.93 -8.93
C TRP A 335 -3.13 -14.41 -8.70
N ALA A 336 -1.86 -14.82 -8.65
CA ALA A 336 -1.46 -16.19 -8.34
C ALA A 336 -1.90 -16.61 -6.93
N GLY A 337 -1.62 -15.77 -5.93
CA GLY A 337 -2.00 -16.00 -4.53
C GLY A 337 -3.50 -16.14 -4.35
N ARG A 338 -4.29 -15.27 -4.98
CA ARG A 338 -5.77 -15.36 -4.97
C ARG A 338 -6.32 -16.65 -5.57
N GLN A 339 -5.60 -17.27 -6.51
CA GLN A 339 -5.95 -18.56 -7.10
C GLN A 339 -5.35 -19.75 -6.34
N GLY A 340 -4.55 -19.51 -5.29
CA GLY A 340 -3.80 -20.55 -4.59
C GLY A 340 -2.68 -21.18 -5.44
N ASN A 341 -2.21 -20.50 -6.49
CA ASN A 341 -1.14 -20.98 -7.36
C ASN A 341 0.24 -20.63 -6.78
N LEU A 342 0.67 -21.41 -5.79
CA LEU A 342 1.92 -21.18 -5.06
C LEU A 342 3.16 -21.26 -5.95
N ASP A 343 3.16 -22.11 -6.98
CA ASP A 343 4.28 -22.22 -7.92
C ASP A 343 4.53 -20.90 -8.65
N LEU A 344 3.46 -20.19 -9.05
CA LEU A 344 3.57 -18.88 -9.67
C LEU A 344 3.97 -17.79 -8.67
N VAL A 345 3.49 -17.84 -7.42
CA VAL A 345 3.94 -16.91 -6.36
C VAL A 345 5.45 -17.06 -6.14
N GLU A 346 5.94 -18.29 -5.97
CA GLU A 346 7.35 -18.61 -5.77
C GLU A 346 8.19 -18.18 -6.99
N MET A 347 7.67 -18.35 -8.21
CA MET A 347 8.34 -17.87 -9.43
C MET A 347 8.45 -16.35 -9.47
N CYS A 348 7.38 -15.61 -9.17
CA CYS A 348 7.40 -14.14 -9.14
C CYS A 348 8.42 -13.62 -8.13
N TRP A 349 8.46 -14.26 -6.96
CA TRP A 349 9.42 -13.93 -5.92
C TRP A 349 10.86 -14.19 -6.34
N GLY A 350 11.15 -15.36 -6.91
CA GLY A 350 12.49 -15.66 -7.44
C GLY A 350 12.95 -14.65 -8.50
N LEU A 351 12.05 -14.28 -9.42
CA LEU A 351 12.33 -13.24 -10.42
C LEU A 351 12.59 -11.86 -9.78
N ALA A 352 11.90 -11.50 -8.72
CA ALA A 352 12.12 -10.25 -8.00
C ALA A 352 13.47 -10.23 -7.26
N ILE A 353 13.92 -11.37 -6.72
CA ILE A 353 15.26 -11.54 -6.13
C ILE A 353 16.35 -11.35 -7.20
N ASP A 354 16.16 -11.94 -8.39
CA ASP A 354 17.09 -11.78 -9.51
C ASP A 354 17.11 -10.33 -10.03
N LEU A 355 15.94 -9.71 -10.20
CA LEU A 355 15.81 -8.32 -10.64
C LEU A 355 16.49 -7.34 -9.67
N SER A 356 16.24 -7.50 -8.37
CA SER A 356 16.85 -6.66 -7.33
C SER A 356 18.38 -6.79 -7.31
N ARG A 357 18.92 -7.99 -7.53
CA ARG A 357 20.37 -8.20 -7.70
C ARG A 357 20.90 -7.49 -8.96
N THR A 358 20.24 -7.66 -10.10
CA THR A 358 20.64 -7.07 -11.39
C THR A 358 20.72 -5.54 -11.33
N HIS A 359 19.76 -4.90 -10.65
CA HIS A 359 19.69 -3.44 -10.55
C HIS A 359 20.33 -2.86 -9.27
N GLY A 360 21.01 -3.69 -8.47
CA GLY A 360 21.76 -3.23 -7.30
C GLY A 360 20.91 -2.82 -6.09
N TRP A 361 19.65 -3.25 -6.02
CA TRP A 361 18.76 -3.04 -4.88
C TRP A 361 19.10 -4.02 -3.74
N THR A 362 20.31 -3.88 -3.21
CA THR A 362 20.93 -4.85 -2.29
C THR A 362 20.10 -5.09 -1.04
N GLU A 363 19.49 -4.04 -0.47
CA GLU A 363 18.66 -4.16 0.72
C GLU A 363 17.41 -5.00 0.45
N ILE A 364 16.70 -4.72 -0.64
CA ILE A 364 15.54 -5.50 -1.10
C ILE A 364 15.94 -6.94 -1.38
N HIS A 365 17.06 -7.15 -2.10
CA HIS A 365 17.55 -8.50 -2.43
C HIS A 365 17.76 -9.36 -1.18
N ASN A 366 18.40 -8.80 -0.14
CA ASN A 366 18.65 -9.51 1.11
C ASN A 366 17.35 -9.87 1.83
N ILE A 367 16.44 -8.90 1.98
CA ILE A 367 15.15 -9.11 2.64
C ILE A 367 14.34 -10.18 1.92
N LEU A 368 14.21 -10.08 0.60
CA LEU A 368 13.48 -11.07 -0.18
C LEU A 368 14.09 -12.47 -0.05
N SER A 369 15.42 -12.57 -0.01
CA SER A 369 16.11 -13.85 0.12
C SER A 369 15.89 -14.47 1.51
N GLU A 370 16.04 -13.69 2.58
CA GLU A 370 15.80 -14.13 3.97
C GLU A 370 14.35 -14.57 4.16
N GLN A 371 13.40 -13.81 3.63
CA GLN A 371 11.99 -14.16 3.68
C GLN A 371 11.69 -15.44 2.88
N MET A 372 12.38 -15.69 1.77
CA MET A 372 12.19 -16.91 0.96
C MET A 372 12.70 -18.13 1.72
N GLU A 373 13.84 -18.01 2.39
CA GLU A 373 14.33 -19.02 3.34
C GLU A 373 13.31 -19.26 4.45
N PHE A 374 12.77 -18.17 5.04
CA PHE A 374 11.68 -18.22 6.02
C PHE A 374 10.51 -19.07 5.54
N TYR A 375 10.00 -18.72 4.36
CA TYR A 375 8.88 -19.39 3.73
C TYR A 375 9.13 -20.87 3.51
N TYR A 376 10.22 -21.28 2.85
CA TYR A 376 10.50 -22.69 2.58
C TYR A 376 10.66 -23.55 3.83
N HIS A 377 11.11 -22.97 4.93
CA HIS A 377 11.22 -23.73 6.17
C HIS A 377 9.87 -24.03 6.81
N TYR A 378 8.87 -23.15 6.68
CA TYR A 378 7.60 -23.27 7.39
C TYR A 378 6.41 -23.62 6.50
N LYS A 379 6.47 -23.43 5.17
CA LYS A 379 5.32 -23.56 4.26
C LYS A 379 4.59 -24.90 4.30
N ASP A 380 5.30 -25.98 4.67
CA ASP A 380 4.79 -27.36 4.79
C ASP A 380 4.65 -27.84 6.26
N LYS A 381 5.01 -27.01 7.24
CA LYS A 381 5.03 -27.34 8.68
C LYS A 381 3.89 -26.71 9.47
N ILE A 382 3.26 -25.71 8.88
CA ILE A 382 2.14 -24.93 9.38
C ILE A 382 1.10 -24.98 8.27
#